data_AF-A0A376VZH6-F1
#
_entry.id   AF-A0A376VZH6-F1
#
_cell.length_a   1.000
_cell.length_b   1.000
_cell.length_c   1.000
_cell.angle_alpha   90.00
_cell.angle_beta   90.00
_cell.angle_gamma   90.00
#
_symmetry.space_group_name_H-M   'P 1'
#
loop_
_entity.id
_entity.type
_entity.pdbx_description
1 polymer ?
#
loop_
_entity_poly.entity_id
_entity_poly.type
_entity_poly.pdbx_seq_one_letter_code
_entity_poly.pdbx_strand_id
1 'polypeptide(L)'
;MPSRWIVALIIALLAPGAAAHNFVTGKTVTPVYIQEGGELLLNSDDEIHYQKWNSTQLTGKVRIIQYIAGRKSAKKRITVN
;
A
#
# COMPACT_ATOMS: atom_id res chain seq x y z
N MET A 1 -31.17 -34.67 -0.22
CA MET A 1 -30.04 -33.84 0.28
C MET A 1 -29.54 -32.80 -0.76
N PRO A 2 -30.40 -32.00 -1.44
CA PRO A 2 -29.92 -31.04 -2.45
C PRO A 2 -29.50 -29.66 -1.90
N SER A 3 -29.91 -29.29 -0.67
CA SER A 3 -29.72 -27.90 -0.19
C SER A 3 -28.26 -27.47 -0.04
N ARG A 4 -27.35 -28.41 0.28
CA ARG A 4 -25.92 -28.13 0.45
C ARG A 4 -25.24 -27.75 -0.88
N TRP A 5 -25.69 -28.35 -1.99
CA TRP A 5 -25.18 -28.08 -3.33
C TRP A 5 -25.66 -26.72 -3.85
N ILE A 6 -26.91 -26.37 -3.55
CA ILE A 6 -27.49 -25.08 -3.91
C ILE A 6 -26.72 -23.94 -3.21
N VAL A 7 -26.42 -24.09 -1.92
CA VAL A 7 -25.63 -23.08 -1.17
C VAL A 7 -24.21 -22.95 -1.73
N ALA A 8 -23.56 -24.06 -2.09
CA ALA A 8 -22.22 -24.02 -2.69
C ALA A 8 -22.21 -23.31 -4.06
N LEU A 9 -23.23 -23.56 -4.90
CA LEU A 9 -23.41 -22.88 -6.19
C LEU A 9 -23.62 -21.38 -6.03
N ILE A 10 -24.41 -20.95 -5.04
CA ILE A 10 -24.64 -19.53 -4.76
C ILE A 10 -23.34 -18.84 -4.34
N ILE A 11 -22.53 -19.46 -3.47
CA ILE A 11 -21.25 -18.88 -3.03
C ILE A 11 -20.25 -18.80 -4.20
N ALA A 12 -20.20 -19.82 -5.07
CA ALA A 12 -19.34 -19.82 -6.24
C ALA A 12 -19.72 -18.73 -7.27
N LEU A 13 -21.02 -18.47 -7.44
CA LEU A 13 -21.52 -17.44 -8.34
C LEU A 13 -21.35 -16.02 -7.78
N LEU A 14 -21.28 -15.90 -6.45
CA LEU A 14 -21.11 -14.64 -5.72
C LEU A 14 -19.65 -14.41 -5.29
N ALA A 15 -18.68 -14.86 -6.08
CA ALA A 15 -17.29 -14.51 -5.83
C ALA A 15 -17.13 -12.98 -5.90
N PRO A 16 -16.74 -12.29 -4.81
CA PRO A 16 -16.54 -10.87 -4.86
C PRO A 16 -15.34 -10.59 -5.76
N GLY A 17 -15.59 -9.97 -6.92
CA GLY A 17 -14.52 -9.38 -7.71
C GLY A 17 -13.87 -8.29 -6.86
N ALA A 18 -12.63 -8.48 -6.44
CA ALA A 18 -11.87 -7.43 -5.77
C ALA A 18 -11.56 -6.34 -6.81
N ALA A 19 -12.36 -5.28 -6.80
CA ALA A 19 -12.09 -4.10 -7.62
C ALA A 19 -10.85 -3.41 -7.04
N ALA A 20 -9.69 -3.62 -7.67
CA ALA A 20 -8.52 -2.79 -7.40
C ALA A 20 -8.83 -1.36 -7.85
N HIS A 21 -8.47 -0.36 -7.04
CA HIS A 21 -8.67 1.04 -7.40
C HIS A 21 -7.74 1.37 -8.58
N ASN A 22 -8.26 1.26 -9.80
CA ASN A 22 -7.48 1.45 -11.02
C ASN A 22 -7.22 2.94 -11.22
N PHE A 23 -5.98 3.30 -11.51
CA PHE A 23 -5.64 4.66 -11.91
C PHE A 23 -6.34 4.99 -13.23
N VAL A 24 -6.98 6.15 -13.30
CA VAL A 24 -7.64 6.65 -14.51
C VAL A 24 -6.73 7.68 -15.16
N THR A 25 -6.36 7.44 -16.41
CA THR A 25 -5.56 8.38 -17.20
C THR A 25 -6.21 9.76 -17.24
N GLY A 26 -5.43 10.81 -17.00
CA GLY A 26 -5.91 12.19 -16.98
C GLY A 26 -6.53 12.65 -15.67
N LYS A 27 -6.71 11.77 -14.68
CA LYS A 27 -7.12 12.15 -13.31
C LYS A 27 -5.91 12.20 -12.38
N THR A 28 -5.95 13.12 -11.42
CA THR A 28 -4.96 13.18 -10.36
C THR A 28 -5.05 11.94 -9.48
N VAL A 29 -3.91 11.32 -9.20
CA VAL A 29 -3.85 10.19 -8.26
C VAL A 29 -4.16 10.66 -6.83
N THR A 30 -4.82 9.81 -6.05
CA THR A 30 -5.15 10.09 -4.65
C THR A 30 -3.86 10.39 -3.88
N PRO A 31 -3.82 11.47 -3.09
CA PRO A 31 -2.64 11.81 -2.33
C PRO A 31 -2.42 10.80 -1.20
N VAL A 32 -1.18 10.31 -1.09
CA VAL A 32 -0.71 9.41 -0.05
C VAL A 32 0.10 10.22 0.97
N TYR A 33 -0.20 9.96 2.25
CA TYR A 33 0.47 10.55 3.41
C TYR A 33 1.05 9.44 4.27
N ILE A 34 2.36 9.49 4.53
CA ILE A 34 3.05 8.53 5.40
C ILE A 34 3.60 9.31 6.59
N GLN A 35 3.02 9.07 7.77
CA GLN A 35 3.38 9.80 8.99
C GLN A 35 4.61 9.21 9.69
N GLU A 36 4.78 7.88 9.65
CA GLU A 36 5.88 7.16 10.28
C GLU A 36 6.69 6.41 9.22
N GLY A 37 8.02 6.56 9.23
CA GLY A 37 8.89 5.88 8.27
C GLY A 37 8.69 6.33 6.82
N GLY A 38 8.31 7.60 6.60
CA GLY A 38 8.00 8.16 5.28
C GLY A 38 9.22 8.27 4.39
N GLU A 39 9.86 9.44 4.38
CA GLU A 39 11.04 9.70 3.57
C GLU A 39 12.31 9.38 4.36
N LEU A 40 13.23 8.67 3.72
CA LEU A 40 14.54 8.34 4.26
C LEU A 40 15.50 9.47 3.93
N LEU A 41 16.05 10.09 4.95
CA LEU A 41 17.10 11.10 4.85
C LEU A 41 18.40 10.51 5.39
N LEU A 42 19.49 10.70 4.64
CA LEU A 42 20.83 10.42 5.10
C LEU A 42 21.45 11.74 5.54
N ASN A 43 21.76 11.87 6.83
CA ASN A 43 22.43 13.05 7.36
C ASN A 43 23.94 12.98 7.15
N SER A 44 24.63 14.10 7.32
CA SER A 44 26.09 14.23 7.20
C SER A 44 26.86 13.31 8.14
N ASP A 45 26.22 12.82 9.20
CA ASP A 45 26.79 11.90 10.20
C ASP A 45 26.58 10.42 9.83
N ASP A 46 26.21 10.12 8.57
CA ASP A 46 25.82 8.80 8.06
C ASP A 46 24.63 8.14 8.79
N GLU A 47 23.92 8.91 9.62
CA GLU A 47 22.71 8.47 10.30
C GLU A 47 21.48 8.55 9.38
N ILE A 48 20.65 7.51 9.46
CA ILE A 48 19.39 7.42 8.72
C ILE A 48 18.26 8.00 9.57
N HIS A 49 17.63 9.05 9.05
CA HIS A 49 16.46 9.67 9.66
C HIS A 49 15.22 9.44 8.79
N TYR A 50 14.08 9.35 9.46
CA TYR A 50 12.79 9.24 8.79
C TYR A 50 11.98 10.51 9.03
N GLN A 51 11.46 11.10 7.95
CA GLN A 51 10.54 12.23 8.04
C GLN A 51 9.16 11.88 7.46
N LYS A 52 8.17 12.71 7.82
CA LYS A 52 6.82 12.61 7.24
C LYS A 52 6.91 12.85 5.74
N TRP A 53 6.26 11.99 4.96
CA TRP A 53 6.26 12.11 3.50
C TRP A 53 4.85 12.31 2.96
N ASN A 54 4.72 13.23 2.01
CA ASN A 54 3.46 13.51 1.34
C ASN A 54 3.64 13.56 -0.18
N SER A 55 2.86 12.75 -0.87
CA SER A 55 2.82 12.68 -2.32
C SER A 55 2.47 14.01 -3.04
N THR A 56 1.85 14.98 -2.37
CA THR A 56 1.52 16.29 -2.97
C THR A 56 2.73 17.22 -3.09
N GLN A 57 3.80 16.98 -2.32
CA GLN A 57 5.03 17.78 -2.35
C GLN A 57 5.81 17.59 -3.66
N LEU A 58 5.47 16.58 -4.47
CA LEU A 58 6.17 16.22 -5.70
C LEU A 58 5.38 16.61 -6.97
N THR A 59 4.61 17.69 -6.90
CA THR A 59 3.79 18.16 -8.03
C THR A 59 4.65 18.44 -9.26
N GLY A 60 4.25 17.93 -10.43
CA GLY A 60 4.95 18.13 -11.70
C GLY A 60 6.14 17.19 -11.96
N LYS A 61 6.44 16.24 -11.05
CA LYS A 61 7.50 15.24 -11.24
C LYS A 61 6.90 13.87 -11.59
N VAL A 62 7.55 13.14 -12.50
CA VAL A 62 7.23 11.73 -12.79
C VAL A 62 7.74 10.87 -11.62
N ARG A 63 6.94 9.87 -11.20
CA ARG A 63 7.25 9.00 -10.06
C ARG A 63 6.90 7.55 -10.34
N ILE A 64 7.65 6.63 -9.72
CA ILE A 64 7.37 5.19 -9.69
C ILE A 64 6.83 4.87 -8.30
N ILE A 65 5.67 4.22 -8.22
CA ILE A 65 5.08 3.75 -6.97
C ILE A 65 5.14 2.23 -6.95
N GLN A 66 5.94 1.67 -6.04
CA GLN A 66 6.04 0.23 -5.85
C GLN A 66 5.35 -0.18 -4.56
N TYR A 67 4.27 -0.94 -4.67
CA TYR A 67 3.67 -1.62 -3.52
C TYR A 67 4.41 -2.93 -3.29
N ILE A 68 4.99 -3.10 -2.10
CA ILE A 68 5.61 -4.36 -1.65
C ILE A 68 4.84 -4.81 -0.41
N ALA A 69 4.14 -5.93 -0.50
CA ALA A 69 3.45 -6.49 0.65
C ALA A 69 4.49 -7.03 1.65
N GLY A 70 4.60 -6.39 2.82
CA GLY A 70 5.47 -6.86 3.90
C GLY A 70 4.88 -8.08 4.61
N ARG A 71 5.73 -9.05 4.99
CA ARG A 71 5.35 -10.12 5.92
C ARG A 71 5.33 -9.55 7.34
N LYS A 72 4.19 -9.60 8.04
CA LYS A 72 4.02 -9.06 9.42
C LYS A 72 5.09 -9.55 10.42
N SER A 73 5.66 -10.74 10.21
CA SER A 73 6.72 -11.32 11.04
C SER A 73 8.02 -10.49 11.06
N ALA A 74 8.29 -9.67 10.04
CA ALA A 74 9.50 -8.85 9.96
C ALA A 74 9.43 -7.55 10.78
N LYS A 75 8.24 -7.12 11.25
CA LYS A 75 8.10 -5.87 12.03
C LYS A 75 8.79 -5.91 13.41
N LYS A 76 9.03 -7.11 13.97
CA LYS A 76 9.60 -7.26 15.32
C LYS A 76 11.14 -7.12 15.37
N ARG A 77 11.85 -7.17 14.24
CA ARG A 77 13.32 -7.01 14.19
C ARG A 77 13.79 -5.61 13.77
N ILE A 78 12.88 -4.71 13.41
CA ILE A 78 13.19 -3.31 13.10
C ILE A 78 12.73 -2.45 14.28
N THR A 79 13.25 -2.76 15.45
CA THR A 79 13.30 -1.85 16.59
C THR A 79 14.76 -1.87 16.96
N VAL A 80 15.49 -0.89 16.45
CA VAL A 80 16.88 -0.65 16.85
C VAL A 80 16.83 -0.14 18.28
N ASN A 81 17.64 -0.77 19.13
CA ASN A 81 17.86 -0.42 20.52
C ASN A 81 18.63 0.89 20.64
#